data_AF-A0A6P2PCS5-F1
#
_entry.id   AF-A0A6P2PCS5-F1
#
_cell.length_a   1.000
_cell.length_b   1.000
_cell.length_c   1.000
_cell.angle_alpha   90.00
_cell.angle_beta   90.00
_cell.angle_gamma   90.00
#
_symmetry.space_group_name_H-M   'P 1'
#
loop_
_entity.id
_entity.type
_entity.pdbx_description
1 polymer ?
#
loop_
_entity_poly.entity_id
_entity_poly.type
_entity_poly.pdbx_seq_one_letter_code
_entity_poly.pdbx_strand_id
1 'polypeptide(L)'
;MSAAGELPASPQAAHDARFDCLDAPVLHGAARVRAYLVDRLKRAAIRQLHRSTHGERWVLRMYLIGEEATECALHEDWTGQPPDWLAPRIEQHLADERRHAAAFADALRVRGVAPSTAPHEPDWLSRRKIMRWRRLAQRHAPHFAQGVLVPAYATGLCAEQMAMRVLARHCDTIGDAHPLYPLLSRVLADETRHVRLCADTLRRLVAPSEAAHLAVLLNEIRAIEAGFGVTGALAMVAAGWIQSLRPRA
;
A
#
# COMPACT_ATOMS: atom_id res chain seq x y z
N MET A 1 4.88 -36.13 -41.13
CA MET A 1 4.83 -34.71 -40.74
C MET A 1 3.42 -34.42 -40.22
N SER A 2 3.15 -34.68 -38.94
CA SER A 2 1.86 -34.36 -38.34
C SER A 2 2.01 -33.08 -37.54
N ALA A 3 1.23 -32.07 -37.93
CA ALA A 3 1.11 -30.80 -37.24
C ALA A 3 0.56 -31.06 -35.83
N ALA A 4 1.33 -30.66 -34.81
CA ALA A 4 0.83 -30.56 -33.45
C ALA A 4 -0.16 -29.39 -33.41
N GLY A 5 -1.45 -29.73 -33.31
CA GLY A 5 -2.49 -28.73 -33.04
C GLY A 5 -2.27 -28.17 -31.64
N GLU A 6 -1.98 -26.88 -31.56
CA GLU A 6 -2.04 -26.12 -30.31
C GLU A 6 -3.48 -26.21 -29.78
N LEU A 7 -3.64 -26.81 -28.60
CA LEU A 7 -4.90 -26.80 -27.87
C LEU A 7 -5.22 -25.34 -27.52
N PRO A 8 -6.45 -24.84 -27.78
CA PRO A 8 -6.81 -23.49 -27.40
C PRO A 8 -6.71 -23.34 -25.88
N ALA A 9 -6.00 -22.29 -25.44
CA ALA A 9 -5.86 -21.97 -24.03
C ALA A 9 -7.24 -21.89 -23.37
N SER A 10 -7.38 -22.51 -22.20
CA SER A 10 -8.64 -22.53 -21.46
C SER A 10 -9.18 -21.10 -21.25
N PRO A 11 -10.50 -20.88 -21.29
CA PRO A 11 -11.10 -19.54 -21.13
C PRO A 11 -10.64 -18.80 -19.87
N GLN A 12 -10.32 -19.56 -18.82
CA GLN A 12 -9.77 -19.06 -17.55
C GLN A 12 -8.34 -18.55 -17.69
N ALA A 13 -7.46 -19.24 -18.43
CA ALA A 13 -6.10 -18.77 -18.70
C ALA A 13 -6.08 -17.50 -19.57
N ALA A 14 -7.02 -17.41 -20.53
CA ALA A 14 -7.19 -16.21 -21.36
C ALA A 14 -7.81 -15.03 -20.59
N HIS A 15 -8.62 -15.31 -19.56
CA HIS A 15 -9.16 -14.31 -18.64
C HIS A 15 -8.08 -13.83 -17.65
N ASP A 16 -7.26 -14.74 -17.12
CA ASP A 16 -6.18 -14.43 -16.19
C ASP A 16 -5.09 -13.59 -16.88
N ALA A 17 -4.68 -13.94 -18.10
CA ALA A 17 -3.72 -13.15 -18.90
C ALA A 17 -4.20 -11.71 -19.22
N ARG A 18 -5.51 -11.46 -19.21
CA ARG A 18 -6.06 -10.09 -19.44
C ARG A 18 -5.91 -9.19 -18.22
N PHE A 19 -5.70 -9.77 -17.03
CA PHE A 19 -5.59 -9.05 -15.76
C PHE A 19 -4.21 -9.17 -15.12
N ASP A 20 -3.18 -9.58 -15.87
CA ASP A 20 -1.77 -9.57 -15.45
C ASP A 20 -1.33 -8.19 -14.90
N CYS A 21 -2.00 -7.11 -15.32
CA CYS A 21 -1.74 -5.76 -14.84
C CYS A 21 -2.01 -5.58 -13.32
N LEU A 22 -2.82 -6.45 -12.72
CA LEU A 22 -3.12 -6.44 -11.27
C LEU A 22 -1.90 -6.83 -10.44
N ASP A 23 -1.01 -7.68 -10.98
CA ASP A 23 0.19 -8.08 -10.28
C ASP A 23 1.22 -6.94 -10.20
N ALA A 24 2.10 -7.03 -9.20
CA ALA A 24 3.17 -6.05 -9.04
C ALA A 24 4.12 -6.14 -10.25
N PRO A 25 4.53 -5.01 -10.85
CA PRO A 25 5.35 -5.02 -12.06
C PRO A 25 6.73 -5.61 -11.78
N VAL A 26 7.17 -6.51 -12.68
CA VAL A 26 8.53 -7.06 -12.64
C VAL A 26 9.51 -6.00 -13.15
N LEU A 27 10.52 -5.66 -12.35
CA LEU A 27 11.52 -4.65 -12.71
C LEU A 27 12.68 -5.28 -13.49
N HIS A 28 13.09 -4.62 -14.58
CA HIS A 28 14.20 -5.05 -15.43
C HIS A 28 15.28 -3.96 -15.56
N GLY A 29 16.51 -4.36 -15.91
CA GLY A 29 17.63 -3.47 -16.22
C GLY A 29 17.93 -2.42 -15.15
N ALA A 30 18.11 -1.16 -15.58
CA ALA A 30 18.45 -0.04 -14.70
C ALA A 30 17.40 0.22 -13.60
N ALA A 31 16.11 -0.04 -13.88
CA ALA A 31 15.05 0.14 -12.89
C ALA A 31 15.21 -0.85 -11.71
N ARG A 32 15.63 -2.10 -12.00
CA ARG A 32 15.96 -3.10 -10.97
C ARG A 32 17.16 -2.68 -10.12
N VAL A 33 18.22 -2.17 -10.76
CA VAL A 33 19.42 -1.68 -10.04
C VAL A 33 19.07 -0.52 -9.12
N ARG A 34 18.31 0.47 -9.62
CA ARG A 34 17.84 1.60 -8.80
C ARG A 34 17.00 1.13 -7.62
N ALA A 35 16.06 0.22 -7.85
CA ALA A 35 15.22 -0.33 -6.78
C ALA A 35 16.05 -1.05 -5.73
N TYR A 36 17.07 -1.80 -6.14
CA TYR A 36 18.01 -2.47 -5.23
C TYR A 36 18.81 -1.49 -4.36
N LEU A 37 19.30 -0.38 -4.93
CA LEU A 37 20.02 0.65 -4.16
C LEU A 37 19.10 1.33 -3.15
N VAL A 38 17.87 1.69 -3.57
CA VAL A 38 16.86 2.27 -2.69
C VAL A 38 16.49 1.29 -1.57
N ASP A 39 16.37 0.00 -1.88
CA ASP A 39 16.10 -1.05 -0.90
C ASP A 39 17.21 -1.11 0.16
N ARG A 40 18.48 -1.12 -0.25
CA ARG A 40 19.63 -1.11 0.68
C ARG A 40 19.65 0.12 1.57
N LEU A 41 19.39 1.30 1.01
CA LEU A 41 19.30 2.56 1.77
C LEU A 41 18.19 2.48 2.81
N LYS A 42 16.99 2.02 2.42
CA LYS A 42 15.84 1.88 3.33
C LYS A 42 16.13 0.89 4.44
N ARG A 43 16.75 -0.26 4.14
CA ARG A 43 17.14 -1.26 5.16
C ARG A 43 18.14 -0.67 6.15
N ALA A 44 19.11 0.12 5.69
CA ALA A 44 20.04 0.81 6.58
C ALA A 44 19.33 1.84 7.48
N ALA A 45 18.40 2.63 6.92
CA ALA A 45 17.61 3.59 7.67
C ALA A 45 16.70 2.92 8.71
N ILE A 46 16.07 1.80 8.36
CA ILE A 46 15.27 0.98 9.30
C ILE A 46 16.14 0.54 10.47
N ARG A 47 17.30 -0.09 10.22
CA ARG A 47 18.23 -0.49 11.29
C ARG A 47 18.63 0.68 12.17
N GLN A 48 18.87 1.85 11.57
CA GLN A 48 19.22 3.05 12.32
C GLN A 48 18.08 3.53 13.22
N LEU A 49 16.84 3.56 12.70
CA LEU A 49 15.66 3.99 13.46
C LEU A 49 15.38 3.06 14.66
N HIS A 50 15.57 1.76 14.51
CA HIS A 50 15.38 0.78 15.60
C HIS A 50 16.48 0.76 16.66
N ARG A 51 17.56 1.55 16.50
CA ARG A 51 18.58 1.69 17.56
C ARG A 51 18.13 2.55 18.74
N SER A 52 16.96 3.17 18.67
CA SER A 52 16.45 4.06 19.71
C SER A 52 14.93 4.03 19.81
N THR A 53 14.39 4.20 21.01
CA THR A 53 12.95 4.34 21.25
C THR A 53 12.34 5.49 20.46
N HIS A 54 13.09 6.58 20.26
CA HIS A 54 12.60 7.70 19.46
C HIS A 54 12.43 7.34 17.98
N GLY A 55 13.38 6.59 17.40
CA GLY A 55 13.26 6.14 16.02
C GLY A 55 12.13 5.12 15.84
N GLU A 56 11.92 4.21 16.80
CA GLU A 56 10.75 3.32 16.82
C GLU A 56 9.43 4.10 16.86
N ARG A 57 9.32 5.12 17.73
CA ARG A 57 8.13 5.99 17.79
C ARG A 57 7.87 6.69 16.44
N TRP A 58 8.92 7.14 15.75
CA TRP A 58 8.78 7.78 14.45
C TRP A 58 8.23 6.80 13.40
N VAL A 59 8.77 5.57 13.37
CA VAL A 59 8.31 4.49 12.49
C VAL A 59 6.84 4.16 12.74
N LEU A 60 6.46 3.97 14.01
CA LEU A 60 5.09 3.62 14.38
C LEU A 60 4.09 4.73 14.03
N ARG A 61 4.48 6.00 14.17
CA ARG A 61 3.66 7.13 13.71
C ARG A 61 3.46 7.12 12.21
N MET A 62 4.50 6.78 11.44
CA MET A 62 4.41 6.70 9.99
C MET A 62 3.43 5.60 9.55
N TYR A 63 3.42 4.46 10.25
CA TYR A 63 2.42 3.40 10.02
C TYR A 63 1.02 3.84 10.42
N LEU A 64 0.85 4.43 11.61
CA LEU A 64 -0.44 4.93 12.07
C LEU A 64 -1.08 5.95 11.11
N ILE A 65 -0.29 6.91 10.63
CA ILE A 65 -0.76 7.88 9.62
C ILE A 65 -1.13 7.19 8.31
N GLY A 66 -0.45 6.08 7.96
CA GLY A 66 -0.78 5.24 6.83
C GLY A 66 -2.18 4.65 6.94
N GLU A 67 -2.47 3.98 8.06
CA GLU A 67 -3.77 3.31 8.26
C GLU A 67 -4.91 4.33 8.35
N GLU A 68 -4.72 5.43 9.09
CA GLU A 68 -5.73 6.49 9.21
C GLU A 68 -6.01 7.18 7.84
N ALA A 69 -4.99 7.34 6.98
CA ALA A 69 -5.17 7.91 5.66
C ALA A 69 -5.92 6.98 4.68
N THR A 70 -5.71 5.66 4.80
CA THR A 70 -6.43 4.67 3.99
C THR A 70 -7.91 4.61 4.38
N GLU A 71 -8.22 4.67 5.68
CA GLU A 71 -9.60 4.72 6.19
C GLU A 71 -10.36 5.94 5.63
N CYS A 72 -9.78 7.15 5.71
CA CYS A 72 -10.42 8.37 5.21
C CYS A 72 -10.60 8.38 3.68
N ALA A 73 -9.65 7.83 2.91
CA ALA A 73 -9.75 7.81 1.46
C ALA A 73 -10.89 6.91 0.95
N LEU A 74 -11.16 5.79 1.63
CA LEU A 74 -12.26 4.90 1.30
C LEU A 74 -13.63 5.48 1.70
N HIS A 75 -13.68 6.28 2.78
CA HIS A 75 -14.93 6.83 3.29
C HIS A 75 -15.37 8.13 2.60
N GLU A 76 -14.43 9.03 2.27
CA GLU A 76 -14.76 10.37 1.75
C GLU A 76 -15.02 10.40 0.23
N ASP A 77 -14.40 9.52 -0.55
CA ASP A 77 -14.47 9.58 -2.02
C ASP A 77 -15.64 8.80 -2.62
N TRP A 78 -16.44 8.14 -1.77
CA TRP A 78 -17.48 7.22 -2.21
C TRP A 78 -18.86 7.63 -1.66
N THR A 79 -19.69 8.17 -2.56
CA THR A 79 -21.03 8.70 -2.26
C THR A 79 -22.18 7.87 -2.87
N GLY A 80 -21.87 6.75 -3.55
CA GLY A 80 -22.86 5.83 -4.12
C GLY A 80 -23.28 4.73 -3.14
N GLN A 81 -24.20 3.85 -3.53
CA GLN A 81 -24.42 2.56 -2.85
C GLN A 81 -23.58 1.48 -3.53
N PRO A 82 -22.90 0.58 -2.78
CA PRO A 82 -21.98 -0.35 -3.37
C PRO A 82 -22.85 -1.51 -3.83
N PRO A 83 -22.38 -2.32 -4.78
CA PRO A 83 -23.05 -3.58 -5.04
C PRO A 83 -23.22 -4.35 -3.71
N ASP A 84 -24.38 -4.94 -3.44
CA ASP A 84 -24.70 -5.60 -2.16
C ASP A 84 -23.65 -6.65 -1.76
N TRP A 85 -23.07 -7.33 -2.75
CA TRP A 85 -22.02 -8.33 -2.54
C TRP A 85 -20.68 -7.74 -2.06
N LEU A 86 -20.48 -6.44 -2.26
CA LEU A 86 -19.24 -5.71 -1.95
C LEU A 86 -19.29 -5.03 -0.59
N ALA A 87 -20.47 -4.58 -0.14
CA ALA A 87 -20.68 -3.95 1.16
C ALA A 87 -19.99 -4.69 2.33
N PRO A 88 -20.22 -6.01 2.55
CA PRO A 88 -19.60 -6.72 3.67
C PRO A 88 -18.07 -6.81 3.56
N ARG A 89 -17.52 -6.75 2.34
CA ARG A 89 -16.06 -6.76 2.13
C ARG A 89 -15.42 -5.43 2.51
N ILE A 90 -16.09 -4.32 2.18
CA ILE A 90 -15.65 -2.97 2.56
C ILE A 90 -15.68 -2.85 4.09
N GLU A 91 -16.76 -3.29 4.73
CA GLU A 91 -16.89 -3.25 6.18
C GLU A 91 -15.80 -4.05 6.90
N GLN A 92 -15.51 -5.26 6.41
CA GLN A 92 -14.43 -6.09 6.95
C GLN A 92 -13.07 -5.42 6.79
N HIS A 93 -12.76 -4.88 5.60
CA HIS A 93 -11.49 -4.20 5.36
C HIS A 93 -11.35 -2.97 6.28
N LEU A 94 -12.39 -2.13 6.40
CA LEU A 94 -12.37 -0.99 7.33
C LEU A 94 -12.22 -1.43 8.79
N ALA A 95 -12.78 -2.57 9.18
CA ALA A 95 -12.57 -3.12 10.51
C ALA A 95 -11.11 -3.58 10.72
N ASP A 96 -10.48 -4.13 9.70
CA ASP A 96 -9.07 -4.52 9.71
C ASP A 96 -8.16 -3.29 9.85
N GLU A 97 -8.39 -2.23 9.06
CA GLU A 97 -7.65 -0.95 9.14
C GLU A 97 -7.74 -0.33 10.54
N ARG A 98 -8.96 -0.28 11.12
CA ARG A 98 -9.14 0.23 12.49
C ARG A 98 -8.38 -0.60 13.54
N ARG A 99 -8.33 -1.93 13.36
CA ARG A 99 -7.54 -2.80 14.26
C ARG A 99 -6.05 -2.52 14.12
N HIS A 100 -5.55 -2.26 12.92
CA HIS A 100 -4.14 -1.91 12.69
C HIS A 100 -3.79 -0.57 13.33
N ALA A 101 -4.59 0.47 13.07
CA ALA A 101 -4.43 1.79 13.66
C ALA A 101 -4.39 1.71 15.20
N ALA A 102 -5.35 0.99 15.81
CA ALA A 102 -5.39 0.77 17.25
C ALA A 102 -4.12 0.07 17.77
N ALA A 103 -3.65 -0.97 17.07
CA ALA A 103 -2.45 -1.71 17.46
C ALA A 103 -1.17 -0.86 17.38
N PHE A 104 -1.06 0.03 16.37
CA PHE A 104 0.05 0.98 16.28
C PHE A 104 -0.01 2.05 17.37
N ALA A 105 -1.19 2.57 17.66
CA ALA A 105 -1.41 3.53 18.76
C ALA A 105 -1.03 2.92 20.12
N ASP A 106 -1.40 1.67 20.37
CA ASP A 106 -0.98 0.95 21.59
C ASP A 106 0.53 0.74 21.65
N ALA A 107 1.16 0.37 20.54
CA ALA A 107 2.62 0.22 20.49
C ALA A 107 3.37 1.55 20.74
N LEU A 108 2.78 2.68 20.34
CA LEU A 108 3.26 4.03 20.66
C LEU A 108 3.09 4.35 22.14
N ARG A 109 1.94 4.00 22.73
CA ARG A 109 1.64 4.20 24.16
C ARG A 109 2.60 3.42 25.07
N VAL A 110 2.87 2.15 24.75
CA VAL A 110 3.87 1.32 25.45
C VAL A 110 5.26 1.97 25.42
N ARG A 111 5.54 2.74 24.37
CA ARG A 111 6.80 3.50 24.22
C ARG A 111 6.73 4.90 24.81
N GLY A 112 5.71 5.24 25.60
CA GLY A 112 5.61 6.53 26.31
C GLY A 112 5.15 7.71 25.45
N VAL A 113 4.48 7.45 24.33
CA VAL A 113 3.76 8.50 23.59
C VAL A 113 2.37 8.66 24.19
N ALA A 114 2.01 9.87 24.60
CA ALA A 114 0.68 10.16 25.12
C ALA A 114 -0.39 9.88 24.04
N PRO A 115 -1.57 9.35 24.40
CA PRO A 115 -2.66 9.17 23.47
C PRO A 115 -3.03 10.54 22.86
N SER A 116 -3.04 10.63 21.53
CA SER A 116 -3.72 11.73 20.85
C SER A 116 -5.18 11.36 20.72
N THR A 117 -6.08 12.25 21.14
CA THR A 117 -7.53 12.11 20.91
C THR A 117 -7.94 12.65 19.54
N ALA A 118 -7.06 13.38 18.87
CA ALA A 118 -7.28 13.85 17.50
C ALA A 118 -6.62 12.89 16.50
N PRO A 119 -7.26 12.63 15.34
CA PRO A 119 -6.63 11.91 14.23
C PRO A 119 -5.29 12.56 13.89
N HIS A 120 -4.28 11.74 13.58
CA HIS A 120 -3.00 12.29 13.17
C HIS A 120 -3.18 12.86 11.78
N GLU A 121 -3.13 14.18 11.68
CA GLU A 121 -3.29 14.83 10.38
C GLU A 121 -2.24 14.31 9.40
N PRO A 122 -2.64 13.86 8.20
CA PRO A 122 -1.68 13.48 7.19
C PRO A 122 -0.76 14.65 6.90
N ASP A 123 0.55 14.37 6.79
CA ASP A 123 1.50 15.40 6.45
C ASP A 123 1.18 16.00 5.06
N TRP A 124 1.77 17.17 4.77
CA TRP A 124 1.49 17.86 3.50
C TRP A 124 1.78 17.00 2.26
N LEU A 125 2.78 16.12 2.33
CA LEU A 125 3.12 15.20 1.23
C LEU A 125 2.03 14.14 1.03
N SER A 126 1.53 13.58 2.12
CA SER A 126 0.45 12.59 2.16
C SER A 126 -0.85 13.20 1.64
N ARG A 127 -1.20 14.41 2.09
CA ARG A 127 -2.35 15.17 1.53
C ARG A 127 -2.19 15.41 0.03
N ARG A 128 -0.99 15.79 -0.43
CA ARG A 128 -0.70 15.99 -1.86
C ARG A 128 -0.81 14.69 -2.66
N LYS A 129 -0.41 13.55 -2.09
CA LYS A 129 -0.56 12.21 -2.68
C LYS A 129 -2.05 11.87 -2.83
N ILE A 130 -2.83 12.01 -1.76
CA ILE A 130 -4.28 11.76 -1.74
C ILE A 130 -4.99 12.63 -2.79
N MET A 131 -4.72 13.93 -2.84
CA MET A 131 -5.30 14.82 -3.86
C MET A 131 -4.92 14.45 -5.30
N ARG A 132 -3.72 13.88 -5.51
CA ARG A 132 -3.30 13.43 -6.84
C ARG A 132 -4.04 12.16 -7.25
N TRP A 133 -4.25 11.23 -6.31
CA TRP A 133 -5.07 10.04 -6.51
C TRP A 133 -6.53 10.38 -6.76
N ARG A 134 -7.14 11.29 -5.99
CA ARG A 134 -8.52 11.77 -6.22
C ARG A 134 -8.73 12.31 -7.63
N ARG A 135 -7.82 13.20 -8.09
CA ARG A 135 -7.88 13.75 -9.45
C ARG A 135 -7.71 12.67 -10.52
N LEU A 136 -6.84 11.69 -10.27
CA LEU A 136 -6.65 10.57 -11.16
C LEU A 136 -7.91 9.70 -11.24
N ALA A 137 -8.54 9.42 -10.10
CA ALA A 137 -9.77 8.66 -10.01
C ALA A 137 -10.90 9.32 -10.79
N GLN A 138 -11.10 10.63 -10.61
CA GLN A 138 -12.10 11.39 -11.34
C GLN A 138 -11.85 11.41 -12.86
N ARG A 139 -10.58 11.53 -13.27
CA ARG A 139 -10.20 11.51 -14.70
C ARG A 139 -10.49 10.16 -15.36
N HIS A 140 -10.27 9.06 -14.65
CA HIS A 140 -10.40 7.71 -15.22
C HIS A 140 -11.80 7.12 -15.04
N ALA A 141 -12.62 7.63 -14.11
CA ALA A 141 -13.97 7.14 -13.85
C ALA A 141 -14.86 6.98 -15.11
N PRO A 142 -14.87 7.92 -16.09
CA PRO A 142 -15.72 7.77 -17.29
C PRO A 142 -15.36 6.59 -18.20
N HIS A 143 -14.19 5.96 -18.01
CA HIS A 143 -13.73 4.82 -18.81
C HIS A 143 -14.22 3.47 -18.27
N PHE A 144 -14.95 3.45 -17.16
CA PHE A 144 -15.43 2.23 -16.51
C PHE A 144 -16.94 2.28 -16.28
N ALA A 145 -17.62 1.17 -16.53
CA ALA A 145 -19.06 1.03 -16.28
C ALA A 145 -19.42 1.26 -14.80
N GLN A 146 -18.52 0.89 -13.89
CA GLN A 146 -18.67 1.08 -12.44
C GLN A 146 -18.14 2.46 -11.95
N GLY A 147 -17.80 3.35 -12.88
CA GLY A 147 -17.39 4.72 -12.59
C GLY A 147 -16.18 4.82 -11.66
N VAL A 148 -16.30 5.67 -10.62
CA VAL A 148 -15.23 5.96 -9.65
C VAL A 148 -14.82 4.76 -8.80
N LEU A 149 -15.66 3.72 -8.73
CA LEU A 149 -15.39 2.54 -7.93
C LEU A 149 -14.13 1.80 -8.41
N VAL A 150 -13.93 1.70 -9.73
CA VAL A 150 -12.75 1.02 -10.29
C VAL A 150 -11.46 1.77 -9.93
N PRO A 151 -11.35 3.10 -10.16
CA PRO A 151 -10.17 3.83 -9.73
C PRO A 151 -9.92 3.89 -8.22
N ALA A 152 -10.97 3.88 -7.40
CA ALA A 152 -10.83 3.77 -5.95
C ALA A 152 -10.16 2.44 -5.57
N TYR A 153 -10.67 1.31 -6.07
CA TYR A 153 -10.09 -0.01 -5.82
C TYR A 153 -8.70 -0.19 -6.44
N ALA A 154 -8.43 0.41 -7.61
CA ALA A 154 -7.09 0.40 -8.21
C ALA A 154 -6.07 1.16 -7.35
N THR A 155 -6.50 2.27 -6.73
CA THR A 155 -5.68 3.03 -5.79
C THR A 155 -5.43 2.22 -4.52
N GLY A 156 -6.49 1.64 -3.94
CA GLY A 156 -6.40 0.73 -2.80
C GLY A 156 -5.41 -0.41 -3.07
N LEU A 157 -5.60 -1.16 -4.16
CA LEU A 157 -4.68 -2.25 -4.55
C LEU A 157 -3.21 -1.80 -4.57
N CYS A 158 -2.91 -0.64 -5.15
CA CYS A 158 -1.53 -0.16 -5.21
C CYS A 158 -0.99 0.23 -3.82
N ALA A 159 -1.81 0.89 -3.00
CA ALA A 159 -1.48 1.21 -1.61
C ALA A 159 -1.19 -0.05 -0.80
N GLU A 160 -2.04 -1.08 -0.91
CA GLU A 160 -1.85 -2.38 -0.25
C GLU A 160 -0.57 -3.08 -0.70
N GLN A 161 -0.32 -3.10 -2.02
CA GLN A 161 0.92 -3.65 -2.57
C GLN A 161 2.16 -2.89 -2.07
N MET A 162 2.05 -1.57 -1.85
CA MET A 162 3.11 -0.78 -1.24
C MET A 162 3.29 -1.10 0.24
N ALA A 163 2.21 -1.15 1.02
CA ALA A 163 2.23 -1.49 2.44
C ALA A 163 2.89 -2.86 2.66
N MET A 164 2.46 -3.88 1.90
CA MET A 164 3.06 -5.22 1.90
C MET A 164 4.57 -5.18 1.65
N ARG A 165 5.04 -4.46 0.60
CA ARG A 165 6.49 -4.33 0.32
C ARG A 165 7.26 -3.63 1.44
N VAL A 166 6.66 -2.61 2.05
CA VAL A 166 7.29 -1.83 3.13
C VAL A 166 7.40 -2.68 4.39
N LEU A 167 6.31 -3.34 4.80
CA LEU A 167 6.25 -4.21 5.98
C LEU A 167 7.12 -5.45 5.84
N ALA A 168 7.12 -6.11 4.68
CA ALA A 168 7.99 -7.26 4.41
C ALA A 168 9.47 -6.89 4.56
N ARG A 169 9.92 -5.80 3.91
CA ARG A 169 11.27 -5.27 4.10
C ARG A 169 11.56 -4.99 5.57
N HIS A 170 10.59 -4.43 6.28
CA HIS A 170 10.74 -4.09 7.69
C HIS A 170 11.00 -5.32 8.53
N CYS A 171 10.12 -6.32 8.43
CA CYS A 171 10.21 -7.59 9.14
C CYS A 171 11.55 -8.29 8.86
N ASP A 172 11.93 -8.40 7.58
CA ASP A 172 13.24 -8.97 7.18
C ASP A 172 14.43 -8.24 7.81
N THR A 173 14.29 -6.94 8.06
CA THR A 173 15.41 -6.09 8.49
C THR A 173 15.61 -6.11 10.00
N ILE A 174 14.52 -6.18 10.77
CA ILE A 174 14.56 -6.21 12.24
C ILE A 174 14.71 -7.63 12.79
N GLY A 175 14.24 -8.64 12.05
CA GLY A 175 14.24 -10.04 12.48
C GLY A 175 13.11 -10.38 13.47
N ASP A 176 12.85 -11.67 13.64
CA ASP A 176 11.77 -12.22 14.48
C ASP A 176 11.96 -11.97 15.98
N ALA A 177 13.21 -11.91 16.44
CA ALA A 177 13.56 -11.59 17.82
C ALA A 177 13.21 -10.14 18.23
N HIS A 178 12.91 -9.25 17.27
CA HIS A 178 12.63 -7.84 17.59
C HIS A 178 11.23 -7.67 18.22
N PRO A 179 11.06 -6.89 19.29
CA PRO A 179 9.76 -6.73 19.98
C PRO A 179 8.62 -6.23 19.10
N LEU A 180 8.91 -5.48 18.04
CA LEU A 180 7.91 -5.01 17.07
C LEU A 180 7.55 -6.02 15.97
N TYR A 181 8.34 -7.08 15.80
CA TYR A 181 8.11 -8.05 14.73
C TYR A 181 6.73 -8.72 14.78
N PRO A 182 6.19 -9.15 15.94
CA PRO A 182 4.86 -9.76 15.98
C PRO A 182 3.75 -8.81 15.53
N LEU A 183 3.88 -7.51 15.80
CA LEU A 183 2.91 -6.52 15.32
C LEU A 183 3.01 -6.37 13.80
N LEU A 184 4.21 -6.09 13.28
CA LEU A 184 4.42 -5.82 11.85
C LEU A 184 4.11 -7.04 10.97
N SER A 185 4.43 -8.24 11.42
CA SER A 185 4.16 -9.48 10.69
C SER A 185 2.67 -9.81 10.62
N ARG A 186 1.89 -9.50 11.67
CA ARG A 186 0.43 -9.64 11.62
C ARG A 186 -0.20 -8.66 10.64
N VAL A 187 0.18 -7.39 10.70
CA VAL A 187 -0.30 -6.37 9.74
C VAL A 187 0.08 -6.80 8.32
N LEU A 188 1.32 -7.24 8.08
CA LEU A 188 1.74 -7.76 6.77
C LEU A 188 0.87 -8.92 6.26
N ALA A 189 0.47 -9.84 7.14
CA ALA A 189 -0.41 -10.94 6.77
C ALA A 189 -1.82 -10.45 6.40
N ASP A 190 -2.29 -9.40 7.06
CA ASP A 190 -3.56 -8.73 6.75
C ASP A 190 -3.48 -8.01 5.38
N GLU A 191 -2.42 -7.23 5.13
CA GLU A 191 -2.24 -6.55 3.82
C GLU A 191 -2.13 -7.54 2.66
N THR A 192 -1.51 -8.69 2.90
CA THR A 192 -1.46 -9.75 1.87
C THR A 192 -2.86 -10.24 1.50
N ARG A 193 -3.80 -10.26 2.45
CA ARG A 193 -5.20 -10.57 2.17
C ARG A 193 -5.91 -9.39 1.50
N HIS A 194 -5.63 -8.15 1.91
CA HIS A 194 -6.19 -6.95 1.30
C HIS A 194 -5.81 -6.81 -0.18
N VAL A 195 -4.53 -7.05 -0.54
CA VAL A 195 -4.09 -7.10 -1.95
C VAL A 195 -4.94 -8.07 -2.77
N ARG A 196 -5.17 -9.29 -2.25
CA ARG A 196 -5.98 -10.30 -2.94
C ARG A 196 -7.43 -9.85 -3.07
N LEU A 197 -8.00 -9.30 -2.00
CA LEU A 197 -9.37 -8.79 -1.99
C LEU A 197 -9.54 -7.68 -3.03
N CYS A 198 -8.65 -6.70 -3.08
CA CYS A 198 -8.71 -5.61 -4.05
C CYS A 198 -8.56 -6.13 -5.49
N ALA A 199 -7.61 -7.05 -5.74
CA ALA A 199 -7.41 -7.64 -7.06
C ALA A 199 -8.65 -8.43 -7.53
N ASP A 200 -9.22 -9.27 -6.66
CA ASP A 200 -10.42 -10.06 -6.98
C ASP A 200 -11.66 -9.18 -7.19
N THR A 201 -11.79 -8.10 -6.41
CA THR A 201 -12.85 -7.12 -6.61
C THR A 201 -12.68 -6.42 -7.97
N LEU A 202 -11.47 -6.01 -8.35
CA LEU A 202 -11.22 -5.41 -9.66
C LEU A 202 -11.53 -6.38 -10.81
N ARG A 203 -11.18 -7.66 -10.69
CA ARG A 203 -11.55 -8.70 -11.68
C ARG A 203 -13.06 -8.85 -11.86
N ARG A 204 -13.85 -8.58 -10.81
CA ARG A 204 -15.32 -8.63 -10.85
C ARG A 204 -15.96 -7.33 -11.35
N LEU A 205 -15.33 -6.19 -11.07
CA LEU A 205 -15.87 -4.87 -11.43
C LEU A 205 -15.56 -4.46 -12.86
N VAL A 206 -14.39 -4.85 -13.39
CA VAL A 206 -13.89 -4.39 -14.68
C VAL A 206 -14.32 -5.34 -15.79
N ALA A 207 -15.02 -4.80 -16.79
CA ALA A 207 -15.39 -5.59 -17.96
C ALA A 207 -14.13 -5.97 -18.77
N PRO A 208 -14.12 -7.09 -19.51
CA PRO A 208 -12.95 -7.49 -20.29
C PRO A 208 -12.48 -6.43 -21.31
N SER A 209 -13.40 -5.62 -21.85
CA SER A 209 -13.08 -4.50 -22.76
C SER A 209 -12.40 -3.31 -22.07
N GLU A 210 -12.50 -3.20 -20.75
CA GLU A 210 -11.96 -2.11 -19.95
C GLU A 210 -10.56 -2.43 -19.38
N ALA A 211 -10.09 -3.68 -19.51
CA ALA A 211 -8.83 -4.15 -18.92
C ALA A 211 -7.61 -3.33 -19.37
N ALA A 212 -7.59 -2.84 -20.61
CA ALA A 212 -6.52 -1.97 -21.11
C ALA A 212 -6.51 -0.61 -20.38
N HIS A 213 -7.68 -0.02 -20.11
CA HIS A 213 -7.79 1.21 -19.34
C HIS A 213 -7.37 1.01 -17.88
N LEU A 214 -7.74 -0.14 -17.28
CA LEU A 214 -7.28 -0.51 -15.94
C LEU A 214 -5.75 -0.60 -15.87
N ALA A 215 -5.10 -1.22 -16.87
CA ALA A 215 -3.65 -1.32 -16.92
C ALA A 215 -2.97 0.06 -16.98
N VAL A 216 -3.49 0.98 -17.79
CA VAL A 216 -2.99 2.37 -17.85
C VAL A 216 -3.14 3.07 -16.50
N LEU A 217 -4.31 2.95 -15.88
CA LEU A 217 -4.58 3.53 -14.57
C LEU A 217 -3.63 3.01 -13.49
N LEU A 218 -3.45 1.69 -13.39
CA LEU A 218 -2.53 1.07 -12.44
C LEU A 218 -1.09 1.53 -12.65
N ASN A 219 -0.66 1.67 -13.91
CA ASN A 219 0.67 2.20 -14.23
C ASN A 219 0.84 3.67 -13.78
N GLU A 220 -0.17 4.51 -13.98
CA GLU A 220 -0.16 5.90 -13.51
C GLU A 220 -0.12 5.99 -11.98
N ILE A 221 -0.91 5.17 -11.27
CA ILE A 221 -0.91 5.11 -9.80
C ILE A 221 0.48 4.66 -9.31
N ARG A 222 1.03 3.58 -9.87
CA ARG A 222 2.35 3.05 -9.50
C ARG A 222 3.48 4.03 -9.79
N ALA A 223 3.37 4.82 -10.86
CA ALA A 223 4.35 5.88 -11.15
C ALA A 223 4.32 6.98 -10.09
N ILE A 224 3.12 7.36 -9.62
CA ILE A 224 2.97 8.29 -8.48
C ILE A 224 3.66 7.69 -7.26
N GLU A 225 3.34 6.44 -6.92
CA GLU A 225 3.90 5.76 -5.75
C GLU A 225 5.43 5.63 -5.81
N ALA A 226 5.99 5.27 -6.97
CA ALA A 226 7.43 5.16 -7.16
C ALA A 226 8.15 6.50 -6.88
N GLY A 227 7.54 7.62 -7.28
CA GLY A 227 8.04 8.96 -6.97
C GLY A 227 8.10 9.22 -5.45
N PHE A 228 7.04 8.88 -4.72
CA PHE A 228 7.03 8.98 -3.25
C PHE A 228 7.94 7.96 -2.56
N GLY A 229 8.19 6.81 -3.19
CA GLY A 229 9.09 5.78 -2.69
C GLY A 229 10.54 6.27 -2.55
N VAL A 230 10.98 7.18 -3.42
CA VAL A 230 12.32 7.81 -3.35
C VAL A 230 12.36 8.90 -2.28
N THR A 231 11.36 9.78 -2.25
CA THR A 231 11.30 10.87 -1.25
C THR A 231 11.16 10.33 0.17
N GLY A 232 10.36 9.27 0.38
CA GLY A 232 10.24 8.59 1.66
C GLY A 232 11.56 7.95 2.11
N ALA A 233 12.37 7.43 1.18
CA ALA A 233 13.69 6.89 1.51
C ALA A 233 14.63 7.98 2.06
N LEU A 234 14.63 9.15 1.42
CA LEU A 234 15.40 10.31 1.87
C LEU A 234 14.91 10.82 3.22
N ALA A 235 13.59 10.89 3.43
CA ALA A 235 12.99 11.28 4.71
C ALA A 235 13.37 10.32 5.84
N MET A 236 13.37 9.01 5.59
CA MET A 236 13.81 8.00 6.57
C MET A 236 15.28 8.14 6.94
N VAL A 237 16.15 8.41 5.96
CA VAL A 237 17.58 8.66 6.22
C VAL A 237 17.76 9.94 7.03
N ALA A 238 17.12 11.04 6.63
CA ALA A 238 17.18 12.30 7.35
C ALA A 238 16.65 12.15 8.79
N ALA A 239 15.53 11.46 8.98
CA ALA A 239 14.98 11.17 10.30
C ALA A 239 15.96 10.33 11.13
N GLY A 240 16.53 9.26 10.57
CA GLY A 240 17.52 8.43 11.26
C GLY A 240 18.76 9.22 11.71
N TRP A 241 19.24 10.15 10.88
CA TRP A 241 20.32 11.07 11.22
C TRP A 241 19.92 12.05 12.33
N ILE A 242 18.77 12.74 12.19
CA ILE A 242 18.27 13.69 13.18
C ILE A 242 18.09 13.02 14.54
N GLN A 243 17.52 11.79 14.59
CA GLN A 243 17.37 11.08 15.86
C GLN A 243 18.69 10.61 16.45
N SER A 244 19.70 10.32 15.63
CA SER A 244 21.03 9.96 16.14
C SER A 244 21.78 11.13 16.79
N LEU A 245 21.43 12.36 16.39
CA LEU A 245 22.00 13.61 16.92
C LEU A 245 21.25 14.12 18.15
N ARG A 246 20.05 13.60 18.44
CA ARG A 246 19.34 13.95 19.68
C ARG A 246 20.01 13.25 20.86
N PRO A 247 20.41 14.00 21.91
CA PRO A 247 21.01 13.40 23.09
C PRO A 247 20.10 12.32 23.66
N ARG A 248 20.69 11.21 24.08
CA ARG A 248 20.01 10.18 24.88
C ARG A 248 19.60 10.84 26.19
N ALA A 249 18.34 11.26 26.28
CA ALA A 249 17.71 11.58 27.56
C ALA A 249 17.43 10.28 28.31
#